data_AF-A0A382L529-F1
#
_entry.id   AF-A0A382L529-F1
#
_cell.length_a   1.000
_cell.length_b   1.000
_cell.length_c   1.000
_cell.angle_alpha   90.00
_cell.angle_beta   90.00
_cell.angle_gamma   90.00
#
_symmetry.space_group_name_H-M   'P 1'
#
loop_
_entity.id
_entity.type
_entity.pdbx_description
1 polymer ?
#
loop_
_entity_poly.entity_id
_entity_poly.type
_entity_poly.pdbx_seq_one_letter_code
_entity_poly.pdbx_strand_id
1 'polypeptide(L)' 'MAFFRGEEGSVKFKNSSGTTEAVVSTTGWTLDTTKDTLDVTAHGATSRSFVGGLISASGTVDFLYTAASSNET' A
#
# COMPACT_ATOMS: atom_id res chain seq x y z
N MET A 1 -1.61 -0.79 -13.65
CA MET A 1 -2.34 -0.26 -12.48
C MET A 1 -3.04 -1.45 -11.85
N ALA A 2 -2.69 -1.80 -10.62
CA ALA A 2 -3.30 -2.93 -9.91
C ALA A 2 -4.19 -2.34 -8.81
N PHE A 3 -5.44 -2.80 -8.76
CA PHE A 3 -6.43 -2.41 -7.76
C PHE A 3 -6.69 -3.64 -6.88
N PHE A 4 -6.42 -3.55 -5.59
CA PHE A 4 -6.66 -4.63 -4.63
C PHE A 4 -7.90 -4.27 -3.77
N ARG A 5 -8.93 -5.13 -3.78
CA ARG A 5 -10.07 -5.08 -2.85
C ARG A 5 -10.01 -6.31 -1.98
N GLY A 6 -10.11 -6.13 -0.67
CA GLY A 6 -10.11 -7.25 0.26
C GLY A 6 -11.23 -7.13 1.27
N GLU A 7 -12.34 -7.85 1.04
CA GLU A 7 -12.96 -8.62 2.14
C GLU A 7 -12.02 -9.75 2.60
N GLU A 8 -11.03 -10.12 1.76
CA GLU A 8 -9.87 -10.96 2.10
C GLU A 8 -8.58 -10.11 2.13
N GLY A 9 -7.99 -9.95 3.31
CA GLY A 9 -6.70 -9.28 3.49
C GLY A 9 -6.61 -8.57 4.85
N SER A 10 -5.44 -8.61 5.47
CA SER A 10 -5.19 -7.96 6.77
C SER A 10 -4.24 -6.78 6.59
N VAL A 11 -4.57 -5.60 7.12
CA VAL A 11 -3.64 -4.48 7.20
C VAL A 11 -2.73 -4.66 8.41
N LYS A 12 -1.43 -4.39 8.26
CA LYS A 12 -0.42 -4.52 9.30
C LYS A 12 0.49 -3.29 9.28
N PHE A 13 0.74 -2.67 10.44
CA PHE A 13 1.70 -1.58 10.56
C PHE A 13 3.03 -2.11 11.14
N LYS A 14 4.10 -2.05 10.35
CA LYS A 14 5.48 -2.24 10.83
C LYS A 14 5.99 -0.88 11.34
N ASN A 15 6.22 -0.72 12.65
CA ASN A 15 6.85 0.50 13.20
C ASN A 15 8.24 0.23 13.84
N SER A 16 8.76 -1.00 13.75
CA SER A 16 10.11 -1.36 14.21
C SER A 16 10.50 -2.75 13.68
N SER A 17 11.66 -3.26 14.08
CA SER A 17 12.03 -4.67 13.93
C SER A 17 11.11 -5.55 14.78
N GLY A 18 10.53 -6.59 14.19
CA GLY A 18 9.69 -7.56 14.91
C GLY A 18 8.57 -8.18 14.06
N THR A 19 7.80 -9.06 14.71
CA THR A 19 6.54 -9.60 14.17
C THR A 19 5.49 -8.51 14.14
N THR A 20 4.68 -8.52 13.08
CA THR A 20 3.59 -7.55 12.92
C THR A 20 2.24 -8.20 13.08
N GLU A 21 1.46 -7.60 13.97
CA GLU A 21 0.07 -7.93 14.20
C GLU A 21 -0.84 -7.22 13.18
N ALA A 22 -1.94 -7.88 12.85
CA ALA A 22 -2.99 -7.32 12.02
C ALA A 22 -3.80 -6.27 12.79
N VAL A 23 -4.27 -5.25 12.06
CA VAL A 23 -5.30 -4.34 12.56
C VAL A 23 -6.57 -5.14 12.77
N VAL A 24 -6.94 -5.32 14.04
CA VAL A 24 -8.11 -6.10 14.45
C VAL A 24 -9.38 -5.45 13.92
N SER A 25 -10.37 -6.28 13.57
CA SER A 25 -11.69 -5.84 13.10
C SER A 25 -11.66 -4.95 11.85
N THR A 26 -10.67 -5.13 10.97
CA THR A 26 -10.67 -4.51 9.63
C THR A 26 -11.88 -5.02 8.86
N THR A 27 -12.73 -4.12 8.36
CA THR A 27 -13.93 -4.43 7.56
C THR A 27 -13.72 -4.15 6.08
N GLY A 28 -12.73 -3.33 5.74
CA GLY A 28 -12.37 -3.02 4.36
C GLY A 28 -11.04 -2.29 4.29
N TRP A 29 -10.36 -2.41 3.16
CA TRP A 29 -9.14 -1.65 2.89
C TRP A 29 -8.96 -1.42 1.40
N THR A 30 -8.23 -0.35 1.07
CA THR A 30 -7.82 -0.02 -0.30
C THR A 30 -6.32 0.24 -0.33
N LEU A 31 -5.69 -0.08 -1.46
CA LEU A 31 -4.31 0.28 -1.73
C LEU A 31 -4.18 0.61 -3.22
N ASP A 32 -3.82 1.85 -3.49
CA ASP A 32 -3.50 2.35 -4.81
C ASP A 32 -2.00 2.66 -4.86
N THR A 33 -1.30 2.08 -5.83
CA THR A 33 0.13 2.29 -6.05
C THR A 33 0.37 2.89 -7.43
N THR A 34 1.11 3.99 -7.47
CA THR A 34 1.53 4.67 -8.68
C THR A 34 3.04 4.65 -8.81
N LYS A 35 3.53 4.58 -10.04
CA LYS A 35 4.95 4.67 -10.36
C LYS A 35 5.13 5.66 -11.49
N ASP A 36 5.97 6.65 -11.24
CA ASP A 36 6.37 7.57 -12.28
C ASP A 36 7.23 6.84 -13.31
N THR A 37 7.04 7.16 -14.58
CA THR A 37 7.88 6.63 -15.67
C THR A 37 8.44 7.79 -16.44
N LEU A 38 9.76 7.81 -16.57
CA LEU A 38 10.49 8.80 -17.33
C LEU A 38 10.79 8.21 -18.70
N ASP A 39 10.31 8.86 -19.74
CA ASP A 39 10.70 8.52 -21.11
C ASP A 39 12.13 9.02 -21.34
N VAL A 40 13.02 8.10 -21.70
CA VAL A 40 14.43 8.37 -21.97
C VAL A 40 14.81 7.94 -23.39
N THR A 41 13.83 7.89 -24.28
CA THR A 41 14.03 7.49 -25.67
C THR A 41 15.04 8.42 -26.35
N ALA A 42 16.17 7.87 -26.76
CA ALA A 42 17.19 8.62 -27.48
C ALA A 42 16.69 9.00 -28.88
N HIS A 43 17.17 10.13 -29.40
CA HIS A 43 16.85 10.57 -30.75
C HIS A 43 17.33 9.55 -31.79
N GLY A 44 16.44 9.16 -32.72
CA GLY A 44 16.71 8.12 -33.72
C GLY A 44 16.43 6.69 -33.27
N ALA A 45 15.93 6.47 -32.04
CA ALA A 45 15.49 5.15 -31.59
C ALA A 45 14.19 4.73 -32.29
N THR A 46 14.07 3.44 -32.63
CA THR A 46 12.90 2.84 -33.28
C THR A 46 11.88 2.26 -32.30
N SER A 47 12.16 2.35 -30.99
CA SER A 47 11.29 1.89 -29.91
C SER A 47 11.46 2.78 -28.68
N ARG A 48 10.39 2.94 -27.89
CA ARG A 48 10.43 3.75 -26.67
C ARG A 48 11.23 3.07 -25.56
N SER A 49 12.00 3.86 -24.81
CA SER A 49 12.72 3.43 -23.62
C SER A 49 12.25 4.20 -22.40
N PHE A 50 12.08 3.51 -21.27
CA PHE A 50 11.57 4.09 -20.04
C PHE A 50 12.45 3.72 -18.85
N VAL A 51 12.66 4.68 -17.95
CA VAL A 51 13.24 4.45 -16.63
C VAL A 51 12.16 4.63 -15.57
N GLY A 52 12.19 3.77 -14.56
CA GLY A 52 11.28 3.88 -13.42
C GLY A 52 11.68 5.04 -12.51
N GLY A 53 10.73 5.91 -12.22
CA GLY A 53 10.86 6.98 -11.24
C GLY A 53 10.38 6.58 -9.85
N LEU A 54 9.93 7.58 -9.09
CA LEU A 54 9.42 7.40 -7.74
C LEU A 54 8.18 6.49 -7.74
N ILE A 55 8.07 5.70 -6.67
CA ILE A 55 6.92 4.85 -6.39
C ILE A 55 6.22 5.46 -5.19
N SER A 56 4.92 5.69 -5.32
CA SER A 56 4.07 6.19 -4.25
C SER A 56 2.88 5.25 -4.09
N ALA A 57 2.40 5.14 -2.85
CA ALA A 57 1.21 4.39 -2.54
C ALA A 57 0.36 5.15 -1.53
N SER A 58 -0.95 5.05 -1.69
CA SER A 58 -1.95 5.59 -0.79
C SER A 58 -3.06 4.57 -0.61
N GLY A 59 -3.75 4.61 0.52
CA GLY A 59 -4.82 3.68 0.79
C GLY A 59 -5.65 4.10 1.99
N THR A 60 -6.76 3.40 2.18
CA THR A 60 -7.67 3.58 3.31
C THR A 60 -7.87 2.26 4.04
N VAL A 61 -8.26 2.34 5.31
CA VAL A 61 -8.60 1.18 6.13
C VAL A 61 -9.82 1.54 6.94
N ASP A 62 -10.86 0.73 6.81
CA ASP A 62 -12.07 0.80 7.62
C ASP A 62 -12.01 -0.33 8.65
N PHE A 63 -12.20 0.01 9.93
CA PHE A 63 -12.20 -0.97 11.00
C PHE A 63 -13.19 -0.60 12.10
N LEU A 64 -13.69 -1.61 12.82
CA LEU A 64 -14.52 -1.40 14.00
C LEU A 64 -13.66 -1.21 15.23
N TYR A 65 -13.75 -0.03 15.83
CA TYR A 65 -13.12 0.24 17.11
C TYR A 65 -13.95 -0.35 18.25
N THR A 66 -13.32 -1.21 19.05
CA THR A 66 -13.83 -1.58 20.37
C THR A 66 -12.92 -0.97 21.42
N ALA A 67 -13.48 -0.18 22.33
CA ALA A 67 -12.72 0.30 23.46
C ALA A 67 -12.31 -0.90 24.32
N ALA A 68 -11.00 -1.09 24.53
CA ALA A 68 -10.53 -2.07 25.49
C ALA A 68 -10.97 -1.61 26.88
N SER A 69 -11.71 -2.46 27.61
CA SER A 69 -12.17 -2.17 28.98
C SER A 69 -11.06 -2.36 30.03
N SER A 70 -9.81 -2.54 29.61
CA SER A 70 -8.66 -2.77 30.46
C SER A 70 -7.47 -1.99 29.92
N ASN A 71 -6.73 -1.37 30.85
CA ASN A 71 -5.46 -0.70 30.61
C ASN A 71 -4.42 -1.73 30.13
N GLU A 72 -4.31 -1.90 28.81
CA GLU A 72 -3.23 -2.69 28.21
C GLU A 72 -1.95 -1.85 28.28
N THR A 73 -1.02 -2.27 29.16
CA THR A 73 0.31 -1.68 29.35
C THR A 73 1.31 -2.26 28.36
#